data_AF-A0A6L4Z4F6-F1
#
_entry.id   AF-A0A6L4Z4F6-F1
#
_cell.length_a   1.000
_cell.length_b   1.000
_cell.length_c   1.000
_cell.angle_alpha   90.00
_cell.angle_beta   90.00
_cell.angle_gamma   90.00
#
_symmetry.space_group_name_H-M   'P 1'
#
loop_
_entity.id
_entity.type
_entity.pdbx_description
1 polymer ?
#
loop_
_entity_poly.entity_id
_entity_poly.type
_entity_poly.pdbx_seq_one_letter_code
_entity_poly.pdbx_strand_id
1 'polypeptide(L)'
;MATKKSDLEKSVAFKPYISAKEVIAEMTPRALLLGAIFGVIFGASSVYLALKVGLTVSASVPIAVLSITVLRLFGRATILENNIVQTTGSAGESIAAGVVFTLPALL
;
A
#
# COMPACT_ATOMS: atom_id res chain seq x y z
N MET A 1 -10.79 -53.64 -3.73
CA MET A 1 -11.79 -52.64 -4.15
C MET A 1 -11.53 -51.34 -3.40
N ALA A 2 -10.53 -50.57 -3.83
CA ALA A 2 -10.07 -49.36 -3.15
C ALA A 2 -9.62 -48.32 -4.19
N THR A 3 -10.59 -47.70 -4.86
CA THR A 3 -10.36 -46.63 -5.84
C THR A 3 -11.49 -45.60 -5.72
N LYS A 4 -11.51 -44.83 -4.62
CA LYS A 4 -12.33 -43.61 -4.53
C LYS A 4 -11.87 -42.68 -3.40
N LYS A 5 -10.73 -42.02 -3.57
CA LYS A 5 -10.38 -40.84 -2.75
C LYS A 5 -9.28 -39.94 -3.35
N SER A 6 -9.00 -40.03 -4.65
CA SER A 6 -8.05 -39.15 -5.36
C SER A 6 -8.68 -37.89 -5.93
N ASP A 7 -9.99 -37.65 -5.69
CA ASP A 7 -10.75 -36.58 -6.33
C ASP A 7 -11.05 -35.37 -5.41
N LEU A 8 -10.45 -35.30 -4.22
CA LEU A 8 -10.73 -34.24 -3.23
C LEU A 8 -9.62 -33.19 -3.05
N GLU A 9 -8.54 -33.25 -3.82
CA GLU A 9 -7.47 -32.24 -3.79
C GLU A 9 -7.15 -31.66 -5.18
N LYS A 10 -8.17 -31.41 -6.02
CA LYS A 10 -8.03 -30.33 -7.00
C LYS A 10 -8.03 -29.03 -6.22
N SER A 11 -6.84 -28.66 -5.72
CA SER A 11 -6.54 -27.30 -5.31
C SER A 11 -7.08 -26.40 -6.42
N VAL A 12 -8.06 -25.56 -6.07
CA VAL A 12 -8.65 -24.61 -7.01
C VAL A 12 -7.50 -23.79 -7.56
N ALA A 13 -7.12 -24.05 -8.81
CA ALA A 13 -5.96 -23.41 -9.41
C ALA A 13 -6.19 -21.89 -9.39
N PHE A 14 -5.44 -21.18 -8.54
CA PHE A 14 -5.54 -19.74 -8.39
C PHE A 14 -5.27 -19.11 -9.75
N LYS A 15 -6.29 -18.46 -10.34
CA LYS A 15 -6.16 -17.69 -11.57
C LYS A 15 -5.85 -16.25 -11.17
N PRO A 16 -4.62 -15.75 -11.38
CA PRO A 16 -4.26 -14.38 -11.00
C PRO A 16 -5.11 -13.36 -11.77
N TYR A 17 -5.39 -12.21 -11.14
CA TYR A 17 -6.13 -11.11 -11.78
C TYR A 17 -5.40 -10.56 -13.02
N ILE A 18 -4.06 -10.69 -13.03
CA ILE A 18 -3.18 -10.29 -14.12
C ILE A 18 -2.41 -11.52 -14.58
N SER A 19 -2.55 -11.87 -15.86
CA SER A 19 -1.85 -13.03 -16.43
C SER A 19 -0.34 -12.80 -16.43
N ALA A 20 0.47 -13.81 -16.12
CA ALA A 20 1.94 -13.72 -16.15
C ALA A 20 2.52 -13.38 -17.53
N LYS A 21 1.70 -13.43 -18.60
CA LYS A 21 2.08 -13.04 -19.96
C LYS A 21 1.71 -11.60 -20.32
N GLU A 22 0.96 -10.91 -19.46
CA GLU A 22 0.44 -9.56 -19.71
C GLU A 22 1.36 -8.53 -19.04
N VAL A 23 1.97 -7.66 -19.85
CA VAL A 23 2.85 -6.59 -19.34
C VAL A 23 2.00 -5.35 -19.12
N ILE A 24 1.59 -5.13 -17.87
CA ILE A 24 0.82 -3.96 -17.47
C ILE A 24 1.77 -2.97 -16.78
N ALA A 25 1.52 -1.67 -16.90
CA ALA A 25 2.32 -0.69 -16.18
C ALA A 25 2.13 -0.85 -14.67
N GLU A 26 3.20 -1.24 -13.97
CA GLU A 26 3.23 -1.44 -12.52
C GLU A 26 3.90 -0.25 -11.82
N MET A 27 5.14 0.05 -12.21
CA MET A 27 5.95 1.12 -11.63
C MET A 27 6.02 2.30 -12.60
N THR A 28 5.21 3.32 -12.35
CA THR A 28 5.21 4.56 -13.14
C THR A 28 5.74 5.75 -12.32
N PRO A 29 6.43 6.72 -12.94
CA PRO A 29 6.92 7.91 -12.22
C PRO A 29 5.79 8.68 -11.52
N ARG A 30 4.61 8.74 -12.14
CA ARG A 30 3.42 9.37 -11.54
C ARG A 30 2.97 8.67 -10.25
N ALA A 31 2.95 7.34 -10.23
CA ALA A 31 2.56 6.56 -9.05
C ALA A 31 3.59 6.74 -7.93
N LEU A 32 4.88 6.71 -8.26
CA LEU A 32 5.95 6.90 -7.29
C LEU A 32 5.92 8.31 -6.68
N LEU A 33 5.78 9.35 -7.51
CA LEU A 33 5.70 10.73 -7.04
C LEU A 33 4.47 10.98 -6.18
N LEU A 34 3.30 10.48 -6.59
CA LEU A 34 2.07 10.62 -5.82
C LEU A 34 2.19 9.90 -4.46
N GLY A 35 2.74 8.68 -4.47
CA GLY A 35 2.99 7.90 -3.26
C GLY A 35 3.97 8.60 -2.32
N ALA A 36 5.06 9.17 -2.85
CA ALA A 36 6.03 9.92 -2.06
C ALA A 36 5.41 11.17 -1.41
N ILE A 37 4.59 11.92 -2.16
CA ILE A 37 3.88 13.10 -1.62
C ILE A 37 2.94 12.69 -0.48
N PHE A 38 2.12 11.64 -0.69
CA PHE A 38 1.26 11.13 0.37
C PHE A 38 2.07 10.61 1.56
N GLY A 39 3.18 9.91 1.33
CA GLY A 39 4.03 9.40 2.39
C GLY A 39 4.64 10.50 3.24
N VAL A 40 5.04 11.63 2.66
CA VAL A 40 5.53 12.79 3.41
C VAL A 40 4.40 13.41 4.23
N ILE A 41 3.23 13.66 3.62
CA ILE A 41 2.10 14.30 4.30
C ILE A 41 1.58 13.44 5.46
N PHE A 42 1.28 12.18 5.19
CA PHE A 42 0.76 11.26 6.20
C PHE A 42 1.84 10.86 7.20
N GLY A 43 3.10 10.70 6.78
CA GLY A 43 4.21 10.46 7.70
C GLY A 43 4.39 11.61 8.69
N ALA A 44 4.45 12.85 8.23
CA ALA A 44 4.54 14.03 9.09
C ALA A 44 3.33 14.17 10.02
N SER A 45 2.12 13.91 9.49
CA SER A 45 0.89 13.92 10.28
C SER A 45 0.92 12.85 11.37
N SER A 46 1.36 11.64 11.05
CA SER A 46 1.49 10.53 12.01
C SER A 46 2.53 10.82 13.09
N VAL A 47 3.69 11.40 12.74
CA VAL A 47 4.68 11.85 13.75
C VAL A 47 4.05 12.88 14.70
N TYR A 48 3.42 13.90 14.14
CA TYR A 48 2.81 14.96 14.94
C TYR A 48 1.73 14.44 15.88
N LEU A 49 0.80 13.63 15.38
CA LEU A 49 -0.28 13.06 16.18
C LEU A 49 0.23 12.08 17.24
N ALA A 50 1.24 11.27 16.91
CA ALA A 50 1.84 10.36 17.87
C ALA A 50 2.54 11.12 19.01
N LEU A 51 3.32 12.16 18.70
CA LEU A 51 4.02 12.94 19.72
C LEU A 51 3.07 13.80 20.56
N LYS A 52 1.99 14.31 19.96
CA LYS A 52 1.06 15.21 20.64
C LYS A 52 -0.06 14.49 21.41
N VAL A 53 -0.58 13.40 20.84
CA VAL A 53 -1.82 12.74 21.32
C VAL A 53 -1.59 11.28 21.66
N GLY A 54 -0.40 10.71 21.40
CA GLY A 54 -0.06 9.32 21.72
C GLY A 54 -0.74 8.27 20.84
N LEU A 55 -1.48 8.69 19.81
CA LEU A 55 -2.25 7.81 18.92
C LEU A 55 -1.85 8.04 17.47
N THR A 56 -1.72 6.96 16.70
CA THR A 56 -1.56 7.01 15.25
C THR A 56 -2.83 6.54 14.56
N VAL A 57 -3.07 7.07 13.36
CA VAL A 57 -4.17 6.63 12.49
C VAL A 57 -3.55 5.88 11.32
N SER A 58 -4.14 4.75 10.93
CA SER A 58 -3.68 4.01 9.75
C SER A 58 -3.83 4.88 8.50
N ALA A 59 -2.72 5.38 7.97
CA ALA A 59 -2.73 6.20 6.77
C ALA A 59 -2.88 5.37 5.49
N SER A 60 -2.55 4.09 5.52
CA SER A 60 -2.66 3.20 4.34
C SER A 60 -4.06 3.16 3.73
N VAL A 61 -5.13 3.14 4.55
CA VAL A 61 -6.53 3.13 4.06
C VAL A 61 -6.88 4.42 3.30
N PRO A 62 -6.72 5.63 3.88
CA PRO A 62 -7.00 6.85 3.14
C PRO A 62 -6.05 7.05 1.94
N ILE A 63 -4.78 6.64 2.03
CA ILE A 63 -3.85 6.71 0.89
C ILE A 63 -4.36 5.86 -0.28
N ALA A 64 -4.83 4.62 -0.02
CA ALA A 64 -5.36 3.76 -1.07
C ALA A 64 -6.60 4.38 -1.75
N VAL A 65 -7.53 4.94 -0.97
CA VAL A 65 -8.72 5.60 -1.49
C VAL A 65 -8.35 6.83 -2.32
N LEU A 66 -7.48 7.69 -1.79
CA LEU A 66 -7.00 8.89 -2.48
C LEU A 66 -6.23 8.54 -3.76
N SER A 67 -5.40 7.50 -3.74
CA SER A 67 -4.69 7.01 -4.93
C SER A 67 -5.66 6.64 -6.04
N ILE A 68 -6.69 5.85 -5.73
CA ILE A 68 -7.68 5.40 -6.72
C ILE A 68 -8.43 6.61 -7.28
N THR A 69 -8.85 7.55 -6.42
CA THR A 69 -9.56 8.75 -6.86
C THR A 69 -8.69 9.65 -7.74
N VAL A 70 -7.47 9.96 -7.30
CA VAL A 70 -6.55 10.86 -8.00
C VAL A 70 -6.07 10.24 -9.31
N LEU A 71 -5.59 9.01 -9.31
CA LEU A 71 -5.10 8.39 -10.54
C LEU A 71 -6.23 8.17 -11.57
N ARG A 72 -7.48 7.97 -11.12
CA ARG A 72 -8.65 7.90 -12.01
C ARG A 72 -9.01 9.25 -12.63
N LEU A 73 -8.75 10.37 -11.95
CA LEU A 73 -8.87 11.72 -12.50
C LEU A 73 -7.79 12.01 -13.56
N PHE A 74 -6.57 11.48 -13.38
CA PHE A 74 -5.44 11.64 -14.30
C PHE A 74 -5.40 10.60 -15.44
N GLY A 75 -6.41 9.73 -15.57
CA GLY A 75 -6.58 8.80 -16.69
C GLY A 75 -6.84 7.35 -16.29
N ARG A 76 -6.47 6.39 -17.16
CA ARG A 76 -6.55 4.95 -16.85
C ARG A 76 -5.39 4.58 -15.92
N ALA A 77 -5.72 4.29 -14.67
CA ALA A 77 -4.80 3.79 -13.65
C ALA A 77 -4.96 2.29 -13.49
N THR A 78 -3.85 1.56 -13.36
CA THR A 78 -3.89 0.12 -13.12
C THR A 78 -4.02 -0.18 -11.62
N ILE A 79 -4.45 -1.39 -11.28
CA ILE A 79 -4.47 -1.84 -9.87
C ILE A 79 -3.04 -1.87 -9.31
N LEU A 80 -2.06 -2.19 -10.15
CA LEU A 80 -0.65 -2.26 -9.77
C LEU A 80 -0.07 -0.87 -9.46
N GLU A 81 -0.40 0.15 -10.27
CA GLU A 81 0.02 1.52 -9.97
C GLU A 81 -0.52 2.00 -8.62
N ASN A 82 -1.80 1.73 -8.33
CA ASN A 82 -2.39 2.07 -7.04
C ASN A 82 -1.69 1.35 -5.88
N ASN A 83 -1.32 0.08 -6.08
CA ASN A 83 -0.57 -0.67 -5.07
C ASN A 83 0.82 -0.06 -4.81
N ILE A 84 1.50 0.44 -5.84
CA ILE A 84 2.78 1.15 -5.70
C ILE A 84 2.59 2.48 -4.94
N VAL A 85 1.55 3.27 -5.25
CA VAL A 85 1.24 4.50 -4.51
C VAL A 85 1.00 4.20 -3.03
N GLN A 86 0.17 3.19 -2.75
CA GLN A 86 -0.15 2.77 -1.38
C GLN A 86 1.09 2.33 -0.62
N THR A 87 1.90 1.44 -1.21
CA THR A 87 3.12 0.90 -0.59
C THR A 87 4.12 2.01 -0.30
N THR A 88 4.34 2.90 -1.28
CA THR A 88 5.26 4.04 -1.14
C THR A 88 4.74 5.03 -0.10
N GLY A 89 3.44 5.33 -0.13
CA GLY A 89 2.81 6.22 0.83
C GLY A 89 2.86 5.69 2.26
N SER A 90 2.54 4.41 2.48
CA SER A 90 2.58 3.80 3.81
C SER A 90 4.00 3.59 4.33
N ALA A 91 5.01 3.49 3.46
CA ALA A 91 6.41 3.42 3.91
C ALA A 91 6.83 4.65 4.73
N GLY A 92 6.20 5.81 4.50
CA GLY A 92 6.36 7.00 5.34
C GLY A 92 5.93 6.79 6.80
N GLU A 93 4.95 5.92 7.06
CA GLU A 93 4.54 5.58 8.43
C GLU A 93 5.63 4.80 9.18
N SER A 94 6.41 3.97 8.49
CA SER A 94 7.55 3.27 9.12
C SER A 94 8.64 4.25 9.56
N ILE A 95 8.92 5.27 8.74
CA ILE A 95 9.85 6.35 9.11
C ILE A 95 9.30 7.14 10.29
N ALA A 96 8.00 7.49 10.25
CA ALA A 96 7.32 8.18 11.34
C ALA A 96 7.43 7.42 12.67
N ALA A 97 7.22 6.10 12.66
CA ALA A 97 7.37 5.27 13.84
C ALA A 97 8.79 5.34 14.42
N GLY A 98 9.83 5.27 13.57
CA GLY A 98 11.22 5.42 14.02
C GLY A 98 11.49 6.77 14.71
N VAL A 99 10.94 7.86 14.16
CA VAL A 99 11.05 9.21 14.74
C VAL A 99 10.31 9.30 16.08
N VAL A 100 9.10 8.76 16.16
CA VAL A 100 8.26 8.77 17.36
C VAL A 100 8.88 7.98 18.51
N PHE A 101 9.57 6.88 18.24
CA PHE A 101 10.24 6.11 19.30
C PHE A 101 11.55 6.73 19.77
N THR A 102 12.20 7.54 18.94
CA THR A 102 13.53 8.10 19.24
C THR A 102 13.47 9.50 19.84
N LEU A 103 12.62 10.39 19.31
CA LEU A 103 12.58 11.79 19.75
C LEU A 103 12.18 11.99 21.23
N PRO A 104 11.17 11.30 21.78
CA PRO A 104 10.82 11.46 23.20
C PRO A 104 11.92 11.01 24.17
N ALA A 105 12.85 10.15 23.73
CA ALA A 105 13.98 9.75 24.54
C ALA A 105 15.14 10.77 24.49
N LEU A 106 15.15 11.66 23.49
CA LEU A 106 16.15 12.72 23.31
C LEU A 106 15.72 14.07 23.93
N LEU A 107 14.42 14.26 24.15
CA LEU A 107 13.81 15.46 24.75
C LEU A 107 13.58 15.27 26.25
#